data_AF-A0A410G4X6-F1
#
_entry.id   AF-A0A410G4X6-F1
#
_cell.length_a   1.000
_cell.length_b   1.000
_cell.length_c   1.000
_cell.angle_alpha   90.00
_cell.angle_beta   90.00
_cell.angle_gamma   90.00
#
_symmetry.space_group_name_H-M   'P 1'
#
loop_
_entity.id
_entity.type
_entity.pdbx_description
1 polymer ?
#
loop_
_entity_poly.entity_id
_entity_poly.type
_entity_poly.pdbx_seq_one_letter_code
_entity_poly.pdbx_strand_id
1 'polypeptide(L)'
;MKPPLEIFKENPELLENPTVKELLSEYEDVCDALIDLQQVLEMNKEKYLKILVREIRESISMELKRDLEAERFGESERIDFKNAVENLGNYIIDYCKEHQIYL
;
A
#
# COMPACT_ATOMS: atom_id res chain seq x y z
N MET A 1 5.73 -3.96 -21.07
CA MET A 1 5.27 -3.44 -22.38
C MET A 1 5.87 -4.30 -23.49
N LYS A 2 5.25 -4.31 -24.69
CA LYS A 2 5.78 -5.09 -25.82
C LYS A 2 6.70 -4.21 -26.67
N PRO A 3 7.87 -4.69 -27.09
CA PRO A 3 8.74 -3.94 -27.98
C PRO A 3 8.05 -3.63 -29.32
N PRO A 4 8.32 -2.48 -29.96
CA PRO A 4 7.84 -2.16 -31.30
C PRO A 4 8.05 -3.29 -32.33
N LEU A 5 9.20 -3.96 -32.28
CA LEU A 5 9.53 -5.10 -33.13
C LEU A 5 8.60 -6.31 -32.93
N GLU A 6 8.06 -6.50 -31.73
CA GLU A 6 7.06 -7.54 -31.48
C GLU A 6 5.66 -7.11 -31.91
N ILE A 7 5.34 -5.82 -31.81
CA ILE A 7 4.04 -5.25 -32.23
C ILE A 7 3.88 -5.39 -33.76
N PHE A 8 4.95 -5.12 -34.52
CA PHE A 8 4.94 -5.14 -35.99
C PHE A 8 5.53 -6.43 -36.59
N LYS A 9 5.62 -7.51 -35.81
CA LYS A 9 6.25 -8.78 -36.24
C LYS A 9 5.66 -9.35 -37.54
N GLU A 10 4.36 -9.17 -37.75
CA GLU A 10 3.64 -9.66 -38.94
C GLU A 10 3.72 -8.69 -40.13
N ASN A 11 4.06 -7.42 -39.90
CA ASN A 11 4.07 -6.34 -40.91
C ASN A 11 5.26 -5.39 -40.66
N PRO A 12 6.52 -5.86 -40.80
CA PRO A 12 7.72 -5.09 -40.44
C PRO A 12 7.93 -3.85 -41.31
N GLU A 13 7.39 -3.83 -42.53
CA GLU A 13 7.45 -2.70 -43.45
C GLU A 13 6.76 -1.44 -42.93
N LEU A 14 5.80 -1.58 -42.01
CA LEU A 14 5.13 -0.46 -41.37
C LEU A 14 6.09 0.37 -40.51
N LEU A 15 7.19 -0.22 -40.02
CA LEU A 15 8.21 0.51 -39.24
C LEU A 15 8.93 1.58 -40.06
N GLU A 16 8.92 1.49 -41.40
CA GLU A 16 9.51 2.51 -42.27
C GLU A 16 8.55 3.68 -42.55
N ASN A 17 7.27 3.54 -42.21
CA ASN A 17 6.29 4.59 -42.42
C ASN A 17 6.55 5.78 -41.47
N PRO A 18 6.64 7.02 -41.98
CA PRO A 18 6.92 8.20 -41.16
C PRO A 18 5.94 8.41 -40.00
N THR A 19 4.64 8.19 -40.23
CA THR A 19 3.60 8.32 -39.21
C THR A 19 3.74 7.24 -38.14
N VAL A 20 4.16 6.03 -38.52
CA VAL A 20 4.43 4.95 -37.56
C VAL A 20 5.67 5.29 -36.72
N LYS A 21 6.71 5.88 -37.31
CA LYS A 21 7.90 6.33 -36.56
C LYS A 21 7.56 7.41 -35.52
N GLU A 22 6.73 8.38 -35.88
CA GLU A 22 6.24 9.39 -34.93
C GLU A 22 5.46 8.75 -33.78
N LEU A 23 4.52 7.85 -34.10
CA LEU A 23 3.73 7.13 -33.10
C LEU A 23 4.60 6.25 -32.18
N LEU A 24 5.67 5.65 -32.71
CA LEU A 24 6.60 4.85 -31.92
C LEU A 24 7.40 5.71 -30.94
N SER A 25 7.81 6.91 -31.34
CA SER A 25 8.46 7.86 -30.45
C SER A 25 7.55 8.23 -29.28
N GLU A 26 6.29 8.57 -29.56
CA GLU A 26 5.31 8.87 -28.50
C GLU A 26 5.04 7.65 -27.61
N TYR A 27 4.98 6.45 -28.20
CA TYR A 27 4.82 5.21 -27.45
C TYR A 27 5.98 4.97 -26.49
N GLU A 28 7.22 5.14 -26.95
CA GLU A 28 8.43 4.98 -26.14
C GLU A 28 8.47 5.99 -24.98
N ASP A 29 8.17 7.27 -25.24
CA ASP A 29 8.10 8.30 -24.20
C ASP A 29 7.08 7.94 -23.10
N VAL A 30 5.91 7.43 -23.50
CA VAL A 30 4.87 6.97 -22.56
C VAL A 30 5.31 5.71 -21.81
N CYS A 31 6.03 4.80 -22.46
CA CYS A 31 6.58 3.61 -21.81
C CYS A 31 7.56 3.97 -20.70
N ASP A 32 8.48 4.89 -20.98
CA ASP A 32 9.48 5.35 -20.02
C ASP A 32 8.81 6.05 -18.83
N ALA A 33 7.88 6.97 -19.09
CA ALA A 33 7.10 7.63 -18.04
C ALA A 33 6.30 6.63 -17.17
N LEU A 34 5.80 5.56 -17.78
CA LEU A 34 5.07 4.51 -17.06
C LEU A 34 6.01 3.65 -16.19
N ILE A 35 7.22 3.35 -16.65
CA ILE A 35 8.23 2.64 -15.87
C ILE A 35 8.65 3.48 -14.65
N ASP A 36 8.92 4.78 -14.85
CA ASP A 36 9.26 5.69 -13.75
C ASP A 36 8.14 5.76 -12.72
N LEU A 37 6.88 5.88 -13.18
CA LEU A 37 5.72 5.87 -12.29
C LEU A 37 5.61 4.55 -11.51
N GLN A 38 5.83 3.41 -12.18
CA GLN A 38 5.81 2.10 -11.53
C GLN A 38 6.89 1.99 -10.45
N GLN A 39 8.11 2.46 -10.70
CA GLN A 39 9.18 2.46 -9.71
C GLN A 39 8.82 3.32 -8.49
N VAL A 40 8.26 4.51 -8.71
CA VAL A 40 7.79 5.37 -7.61
C VAL A 40 6.66 4.70 -6.81
N LEU A 41 5.73 4.01 -7.48
CA LEU A 41 4.64 3.26 -6.83
C LEU A 41 5.12 2.00 -6.10
N GLU A 42 6.16 1.32 -6.58
CA GLU A 42 6.76 0.19 -5.87
C GLU A 42 7.57 0.65 -4.66
N MET A 43 8.20 1.83 -4.73
CA MET A 43 8.88 2.47 -3.60
C MET A 43 7.91 3.08 -2.56
N ASN A 44 6.62 3.20 -2.89
CA ASN A 44 5.62 3.65 -1.95
C ASN A 44 5.53 2.66 -0.76
N LYS A 45 5.74 3.20 0.44
CA LYS A 45 5.66 2.44 1.71
C LYS A 45 4.23 2.41 2.28
N GLU A 46 3.26 2.98 1.58
CA GLU A 46 1.86 3.09 2.02
C GLU A 46 1.24 1.72 2.26
N LYS A 47 1.52 0.74 1.37
CA LYS A 47 1.06 -0.65 1.56
C LYS A 47 1.54 -1.21 2.89
N TYR A 48 2.83 -1.06 3.19
CA TYR A 48 3.43 -1.57 4.42
C TYR A 48 2.96 -0.80 5.65
N LEU A 49 2.78 0.52 5.54
CA LEU A 49 2.20 1.34 6.58
C LEU A 49 0.76 0.89 6.91
N LYS A 50 -0.08 0.64 5.90
CA LYS A 50 -1.45 0.15 6.09
C LYS A 50 -1.48 -1.20 6.81
N ILE A 51 -0.57 -2.12 6.44
CA ILE A 51 -0.42 -3.41 7.12
C ILE A 51 -0.06 -3.20 8.59
N LEU A 52 0.97 -2.40 8.88
CA LEU A 52 1.42 -2.12 10.24
C LEU A 52 0.31 -1.52 11.10
N VAL A 53 -0.40 -0.50 10.60
CA VAL A 53 -1.46 0.16 11.38
C VAL A 53 -2.62 -0.79 11.63
N ARG A 54 -2.95 -1.68 10.67
CA ARG A 54 -3.96 -2.72 10.88
C ARG A 54 -3.55 -3.71 11.98
N GLU A 55 -2.31 -4.19 11.95
CA GLU A 55 -1.79 -5.11 12.97
C GLU A 55 -1.80 -4.48 14.38
N ILE A 56 -1.48 -3.18 14.48
CA ILE A 56 -1.57 -2.43 15.75
C ILE A 56 -3.03 -2.39 16.25
N ARG A 57 -4.00 -2.07 15.38
CA ARG A 57 -5.44 -2.06 15.76
C ARG A 57 -5.93 -3.43 16.22
N GLU A 58 -5.53 -4.50 15.54
CA GLU A 58 -5.87 -5.87 15.91
C GLU A 58 -5.26 -6.23 17.28
N SER A 59 -4.00 -5.84 17.52
CA SER A 59 -3.30 -6.06 18.80
C SER A 59 -3.96 -5.34 19.97
N ILE A 60 -4.36 -4.08 19.78
CA ILE A 60 -5.11 -3.30 20.78
C ILE A 60 -6.42 -3.99 21.15
N SER A 61 -7.19 -4.42 20.14
CA SER A 61 -8.46 -5.14 20.36
C SER A 61 -8.26 -6.45 21.11
N MET A 62 -7.22 -7.23 20.75
CA MET A 62 -6.89 -8.46 21.45
C MET A 62 -6.51 -8.23 22.91
N GLU A 63 -5.73 -7.19 23.20
CA GLU A 63 -5.28 -6.93 24.57
C GLU A 63 -6.44 -6.47 25.46
N LEU A 64 -7.26 -5.53 24.99
CA LEU A 64 -8.46 -5.11 25.73
C LEU A 64 -9.43 -6.27 25.98
N LYS A 65 -9.54 -7.21 25.03
CA LYS A 65 -10.34 -8.43 25.22
C LYS A 65 -9.73 -9.34 26.29
N ARG A 66 -8.40 -9.51 26.32
CA ARG A 66 -7.71 -10.30 27.34
C ARG A 66 -7.89 -9.70 28.73
N ASP A 67 -7.87 -8.37 28.86
CA ASP A 67 -8.14 -7.69 30.12
C ASP A 67 -9.56 -7.96 30.61
N LEU A 68 -10.56 -7.85 29.72
CA LEU A 68 -11.95 -8.19 30.04
C LEU A 68 -12.13 -9.67 30.44
N GLU A 69 -11.42 -10.58 29.77
CA GLU A 69 -11.46 -12.01 30.12
C GLU A 69 -10.78 -12.27 31.48
N ALA A 70 -9.64 -11.64 31.75
CA ALA A 70 -8.94 -11.76 33.02
C ALA A 70 -9.79 -11.24 34.20
N GLU A 71 -10.44 -10.09 34.03
CA GLU A 71 -11.42 -9.56 35.00
C GLU A 71 -12.57 -10.56 35.22
N ARG A 72 -13.11 -11.14 34.14
CA ARG A 72 -14.23 -12.10 34.20
C ARG A 72 -13.88 -13.39 34.92
N PHE A 73 -12.65 -13.89 34.77
CA PHE A 73 -12.21 -15.15 35.37
C PHE A 73 -11.48 -14.97 36.70
N GLY A 74 -11.31 -13.74 37.18
CA GLY A 74 -10.64 -13.46 38.45
C GLY A 74 -9.17 -13.87 38.44
N GLU A 75 -8.49 -13.70 37.30
CA GLU A 75 -7.06 -13.98 37.20
C GLU A 75 -6.25 -13.10 38.16
N SER A 76 -5.07 -13.57 38.57
CA SER A 76 -4.17 -12.84 39.47
C SER A 76 -3.76 -11.47 38.93
N GLU A 77 -3.33 -10.57 39.82
CA GLU A 77 -2.88 -9.21 39.49
C GLU A 77 -2.00 -9.17 38.23
N ARG A 78 -2.52 -8.51 37.19
CA ARG A 78 -1.79 -8.16 35.98
C ARG A 78 -1.34 -6.71 36.06
N ILE A 79 -0.33 -6.37 35.28
CA ILE A 79 0.06 -4.97 35.10
C ILE A 79 -1.05 -4.29 34.29
N ASP A 80 -1.65 -3.24 34.86
CA ASP A 80 -2.71 -2.47 34.20
C ASP A 80 -2.12 -1.57 33.11
N PHE A 81 -2.23 -2.01 31.86
CA PHE A 81 -1.90 -1.24 30.67
C PHE A 81 -3.14 -0.67 29.97
N LYS A 82 -4.35 -0.85 30.52
CA LYS A 82 -5.61 -0.57 29.84
C LYS A 82 -5.66 0.85 29.29
N ASN A 83 -5.37 1.82 30.15
CA ASN A 83 -5.32 3.23 29.75
C ASN A 83 -4.28 3.51 28.65
N ALA A 84 -3.12 2.86 28.71
CA ALA A 84 -2.08 3.04 27.68
C ALA A 84 -2.52 2.44 26.33
N VAL A 85 -3.17 1.28 26.35
CA VAL A 85 -3.70 0.60 25.16
C VAL A 85 -4.86 1.39 24.54
N GLU A 86 -5.77 1.92 25.35
CA GLU A 86 -6.87 2.79 24.89
C GLU A 86 -6.33 4.10 24.28
N ASN A 87 -5.34 4.72 24.93
CA ASN A 87 -4.68 5.92 24.40
C ASN A 87 -3.99 5.67 23.06
N LEU A 88 -3.32 4.53 22.90
CA LEU A 88 -2.73 4.12 21.62
C LEU A 88 -3.83 3.91 20.56
N GLY A 89 -4.96 3.31 20.93
CA GLY A 89 -6.12 3.15 20.04
C GLY A 89 -6.65 4.48 19.51
N ASN A 90 -6.84 5.45 20.39
CA ASN A 90 -7.27 6.80 20.02
C ASN A 90 -6.24 7.48 19.11
N TYR A 91 -4.96 7.40 19.47
CA TYR A 91 -3.88 7.96 18.65
C TYR A 91 -3.87 7.37 17.23
N ILE A 92 -4.03 6.06 17.09
CA ILE A 92 -4.05 5.41 15.78
C ILE A 92 -5.26 5.84 14.94
N ILE A 93 -6.43 6.02 15.57
CA ILE A 93 -7.63 6.53 14.88
C ILE A 93 -7.39 7.94 14.36
N ASP A 94 -6.84 8.82 15.21
CA ASP A 94 -6.55 10.21 14.83
C ASP A 94 -5.48 10.27 13.74
N TYR A 95 -4.40 9.51 13.88
CA TYR A 95 -3.35 9.38 12.88
C TYR A 95 -3.90 8.95 11.51
N CYS A 96 -4.79 7.94 11.48
CA CYS A 96 -5.44 7.51 10.25
C CYS A 96 -6.30 8.62 9.63
N LYS A 97 -7.02 9.38 10.46
CA LYS A 97 -7.87 10.48 9.99
C LYS A 97 -7.05 11.64 9.43
N GLU A 98 -6.01 12.07 10.13
CA GLU A 98 -5.12 13.17 9.74
C GLU A 98 -4.40 12.88 8.42
N HIS A 99 -3.96 11.65 8.24
CA HIS A 99 -3.22 11.22 7.05
C HIS A 99 -4.09 10.58 5.97
N GLN A 100 -5.43 10.60 6.12
CA GLN A 100 -6.38 10.00 5.18
C GLN A 100 -6.07 8.52 4.86
N ILE A 101 -5.63 7.77 5.87
CA ILE A 101 -5.36 6.34 5.77
C ILE A 101 -6.66 5.59 6.01
N TYR A 102 -7.22 5.01 4.95
CA TYR A 102 -8.39 4.15 5.02
C TYR A 102 -7.95 2.69 5.21
N LEU A 103 -8.38 2.08 6.33
CA LEU A 103 -8.05 0.73 6.78
C LEU A 103 -9.28 -0.18 6.79
#